data_AF-A0A8C8AWZ8-F1
#
_entry.id   AF-A0A8C8AWZ8-F1
#
_cell.length_a   1.000
_cell.length_b   1.000
_cell.length_c   1.000
_cell.angle_alpha   90.00
_cell.angle_beta   90.00
_cell.angle_gamma   90.00
#
_symmetry.space_group_name_H-M   'P 1'
#
loop_
_entity.id
_entity.type
_entity.pdbx_description
1 polymer ?
#
loop_
_entity_poly.entity_id
_entity_poly.type
_entity_poly.pdbx_seq_one_letter_code
_entity_poly.pdbx_strand_id
1 'polypeptide(L)'
;MVIKVYIASSSGSTAIKKQQQDVLGFLEANKIEFEEKDIAANEENRKWMRENVPEDSRPASGNPLPPRLFNDSRYLGDYEAFFEARENNAVYAFLGLTAPPGSKVGVDFSHSKPHLYFTPLFFSPHSRVFRVLWLPQSIYLLV
;
A
#
# COMPACT_ATOMS: atom_id res chain seq x y z
N MET A 1 -9.18 -10.01 15.45
CA MET A 1 -8.65 -9.25 14.30
C MET A 1 -9.57 -8.07 14.12
N VAL A 2 -9.11 -6.87 14.49
CA VAL A 2 -9.89 -5.64 14.37
C VAL A 2 -9.12 -4.65 13.51
N ILE A 3 -9.76 -4.11 12.48
CA ILE A 3 -9.16 -3.07 11.64
C ILE A 3 -9.21 -1.75 12.42
N LYS A 4 -8.07 -1.11 12.60
CA LYS A 4 -7.97 0.21 13.24
C LYS A 4 -7.57 1.23 12.20
N VAL A 5 -8.37 2.27 12.07
CA VAL A 5 -8.12 3.38 11.15
C VAL A 5 -7.80 4.62 11.97
N TYR A 6 -6.55 5.05 11.91
CA TYR A 6 -6.13 6.29 12.56
C TYR A 6 -6.49 7.47 11.68
N ILE A 7 -7.32 8.36 12.22
CA ILE A 7 -7.83 9.55 11.54
C ILE A 7 -7.52 10.80 12.35
N ALA A 8 -7.63 11.98 11.74
CA ALA A 8 -7.66 13.26 12.39
C ALA A 8 -9.01 13.94 12.07
N SER A 9 -9.91 13.96 13.06
CA SER A 9 -11.25 14.55 12.91
C SER A 9 -11.19 16.05 12.60
N SER A 10 -10.27 16.78 13.24
CA SER A 10 -10.06 18.22 13.07
C SER A 10 -8.90 18.58 12.12
N SER A 11 -8.62 17.73 11.13
CA SER A 11 -7.61 18.03 10.11
C SER A 11 -7.91 19.34 9.37
N GLY A 12 -6.88 20.16 9.10
CA GLY A 12 -7.02 21.37 8.29
C GLY A 12 -7.00 21.12 6.78
N SER A 13 -6.59 19.93 6.35
CA SER A 13 -6.45 19.58 4.93
C SER A 13 -7.70 18.90 4.39
N THR A 14 -8.32 19.50 3.37
CA THR A 14 -9.46 18.90 2.66
C THR A 14 -9.10 17.58 1.98
N ALA A 15 -7.87 17.44 1.49
CA ALA A 15 -7.40 16.19 0.88
C ALA A 15 -7.38 15.05 1.89
N ILE A 16 -6.81 15.30 3.08
CA ILE A 16 -6.78 14.31 4.18
C ILE A 16 -8.20 13.92 4.60
N LYS A 17 -9.11 14.88 4.74
CA LYS A 17 -10.51 14.58 5.08
C LYS A 17 -11.17 13.63 4.07
N LYS A 18 -10.98 13.89 2.78
CA LYS A 18 -11.52 13.04 1.70
C LYS A 18 -10.92 11.64 1.72
N GLN A 19 -9.61 11.51 1.90
CA GLN A 19 -8.93 10.21 2.00
C GLN A 19 -9.44 9.39 3.18
N GLN A 20 -9.60 10.01 4.35
CA GLN A 20 -10.17 9.35 5.53
C GLN A 20 -11.61 8.91 5.27
N GLN A 21 -12.45 9.79 4.72
CA GLN A 21 -13.85 9.45 4.40
C GLN A 21 -13.97 8.32 3.38
N ASP A 22 -13.08 8.27 2.39
CA ASP A 22 -13.06 7.20 1.39
C ASP A 22 -12.69 5.84 2.00
N VAL A 23 -11.69 5.81 2.90
CA VAL A 23 -11.34 4.60 3.65
C VAL A 23 -12.48 4.14 4.54
N LEU A 24 -13.01 5.03 5.38
CA LEU A 24 -14.10 4.71 6.32
C LEU A 24 -15.36 4.26 5.57
N GLY A 25 -15.76 5.03 4.54
CA GLY A 25 -16.94 4.73 3.73
C GLY A 25 -16.81 3.40 2.98
N PHE A 26 -15.59 3.03 2.53
CA PHE A 26 -15.36 1.71 1.95
C PHE A 26 -15.58 0.60 2.98
N LEU A 27 -15.00 0.72 4.18
CA LEU A 27 -15.12 -0.30 5.22
C LEU A 27 -16.59 -0.48 5.65
N GLU A 28 -17.31 0.63 5.85
CA GLU A 28 -18.74 0.64 6.16
C GLU A 28 -19.57 -0.02 5.06
N ALA A 29 -19.37 0.38 3.80
CA ALA A 29 -20.12 -0.16 2.66
C ALA A 29 -19.93 -1.67 2.49
N ASN A 30 -18.73 -2.17 2.82
CA ASN A 30 -18.40 -3.60 2.76
C ASN A 30 -18.68 -4.34 4.07
N LYS A 31 -19.29 -3.68 5.07
CA LYS A 31 -19.62 -4.23 6.40
C LYS A 31 -18.40 -4.85 7.10
N ILE A 32 -17.24 -4.25 6.91
CA ILE A 32 -16.01 -4.63 7.60
C ILE A 32 -16.04 -3.93 8.96
N GLU A 33 -15.83 -4.68 10.03
CA GLU A 33 -15.76 -4.11 11.38
C GLU A 33 -14.42 -3.40 11.58
N PHE A 34 -14.48 -2.14 12.02
CA PHE A 34 -13.29 -1.34 12.28
C PHE A 34 -13.50 -0.37 13.45
N GLU A 35 -12.39 0.11 14.00
CA GLU A 35 -12.33 1.16 15.02
C GLU A 35 -11.70 2.43 14.45
N GLU A 36 -12.34 3.57 14.69
CA GLU A 36 -11.75 4.87 14.44
C GLU A 36 -10.88 5.31 15.62
N LYS A 37 -9.62 5.60 15.34
CA LYS A 37 -8.65 6.08 16.34
C LYS A 37 -8.30 7.52 16.02
N ASP A 38 -9.05 8.47 16.58
CA ASP A 38 -8.80 9.89 16.35
C ASP A 38 -7.50 10.34 17.03
N ILE A 39 -6.56 10.86 16.25
CA ILE A 39 -5.27 11.39 16.69
C ILE A 39 -5.33 12.89 16.99
N ALA A 40 -6.40 13.57 16.57
CA ALA A 40 -6.54 15.00 16.76
C ALA A 40 -7.06 15.32 18.18
N ALA A 41 -8.02 14.53 18.66
CA ALA A 41 -8.58 14.66 20.00
C ALA A 41 -7.86 13.81 21.07
N ASN A 42 -7.15 12.75 20.67
CA ASN A 42 -6.49 11.83 21.60
C ASN A 42 -4.98 11.72 21.33
N GLU A 43 -4.19 12.15 22.31
CA GLU A 43 -2.73 12.17 22.22
C GLU A 43 -2.09 10.77 22.26
N GLU A 44 -2.70 9.83 23.00
CA GLU A 44 -2.21 8.44 23.05
C GLU A 44 -2.30 7.79 21.66
N ASN A 45 -3.44 7.96 20.98
CA ASN A 45 -3.60 7.48 19.60
C ASN A 45 -2.56 8.13 18.67
N ARG A 46 -2.32 9.43 18.83
CA ARG A 46 -1.35 10.17 18.03
C ARG A 46 0.07 9.67 18.21
N LYS A 47 0.48 9.45 19.47
CA LYS A 47 1.80 8.94 19.80
C LYS A 47 1.96 7.50 19.31
N TRP A 48 1.00 6.64 19.61
CA TRP A 48 1.00 5.24 19.22
C TRP A 48 1.09 5.08 17.70
N MET A 49 0.28 5.84 16.94
CA MET A 49 0.33 5.81 15.48
C MET A 49 1.74 6.14 14.97
N ARG A 50 2.36 7.23 15.46
CA ARG A 50 3.68 7.66 15.00
C ARG A 50 4.77 6.64 15.31
N GLU A 51 4.72 6.00 16.47
CA GLU A 51 5.69 5.00 16.90
C GLU A 51 5.56 3.68 16.12
N ASN A 52 4.33 3.29 15.77
CA ASN A 52 4.07 1.99 15.11
C ASN A 52 4.02 2.07 13.58
N VAL A 53 4.16 3.27 12.98
CA VAL A 53 4.41 3.39 11.53
C VAL A 53 5.89 3.05 11.26
N PRO A 54 6.19 2.06 10.40
CA PRO A 54 7.55 1.68 10.05
C PRO A 54 8.27 2.82 9.32
N GLU A 55 9.58 2.91 9.52
CA GLU A 55 10.39 4.05 9.12
C GLU A 55 10.40 4.27 7.60
N ASP A 56 10.42 3.19 6.85
CA ASP A 56 10.34 3.12 5.39
C ASP A 56 8.97 3.55 4.83
N SER A 57 7.93 3.63 5.67
CA SER A 57 6.61 4.19 5.31
C SER A 57 6.40 5.60 5.89
N ARG A 58 7.40 6.19 6.55
CA ARG A 58 7.33 7.57 7.04
C ARG A 58 7.64 8.55 5.89
N PRO A 59 7.01 9.73 5.88
CA PRO A 59 7.35 10.76 4.90
C PRO A 59 8.80 11.24 5.10
N ALA A 60 9.45 11.67 4.02
CA ALA A 60 10.83 12.18 4.05
C ALA A 60 11.03 13.39 4.99
N SER A 61 9.94 14.11 5.29
CA SER A 61 9.93 15.19 6.27
C SER A 61 8.61 15.21 7.03
N GLY A 62 8.68 15.39 8.35
CA GLY A 62 7.52 15.53 9.21
C GLY A 62 6.97 14.21 9.77
N ASN A 63 5.77 14.30 10.34
CA ASN A 63 5.10 13.17 10.98
C ASN A 63 4.23 12.41 9.96
N PRO A 64 4.01 11.10 10.13
CA PRO A 64 3.05 10.36 9.32
C PRO A 64 1.65 10.98 9.45
N LEU A 65 1.02 11.21 8.29
CA LEU A 65 -0.30 11.81 8.17
C LEU A 65 -1.38 10.72 8.05
N PRO A 66 -2.59 10.93 8.61
CA PRO A 66 -3.71 10.02 8.44
C PRO A 66 -4.30 10.11 7.01
N PRO A 67 -5.03 9.07 6.54
CA PRO A 67 -5.36 7.84 7.26
C PRO A 67 -4.18 6.86 7.34
N ARG A 68 -4.07 6.14 8.46
CA ARG A 68 -3.13 5.01 8.63
C ARG A 68 -3.90 3.78 9.10
N LEU A 69 -3.74 2.66 8.40
CA LEU A 69 -4.49 1.44 8.64
C LEU A 69 -3.63 0.41 9.36
N PHE A 70 -4.22 -0.21 10.36
CA PHE A 70 -3.63 -1.29 11.14
C PHE A 70 -4.62 -2.44 11.28
N ASN A 71 -4.11 -3.66 11.36
CA ASN A 71 -4.87 -4.81 11.84
C ASN A 71 -4.32 -5.16 13.23
N ASP A 72 -5.12 -4.92 14.26
CA ASP A 72 -4.72 -4.97 15.67
C ASP A 72 -3.51 -4.06 15.98
N SER A 73 -2.28 -4.58 15.89
CA SER A 73 -1.03 -3.82 16.07
C SER A 73 -0.13 -3.84 14.82
N ARG A 74 -0.51 -4.62 13.79
CA ARG A 74 0.26 -4.76 12.56
C ARG A 74 -0.06 -3.59 11.62
N TYR A 75 0.96 -2.87 11.18
CA TYR A 75 0.81 -1.86 10.15
C TYR A 75 0.43 -2.51 8.81
N LEU A 76 -0.61 -1.98 8.17
CA LEU A 76 -1.06 -2.44 6.85
C LEU A 76 -0.60 -1.49 5.75
N GLY A 77 -0.75 -0.18 5.96
CA GLY A 77 -0.42 0.82 4.97
C GLY A 77 -1.08 2.17 5.24
N ASP A 78 -0.94 3.06 4.28
CA ASP A 78 -1.60 4.35 4.24
C ASP A 78 -2.65 4.42 3.14
N TYR A 79 -3.12 5.63 2.83
CA TYR A 79 -4.14 5.83 1.80
C TYR A 79 -3.71 5.29 0.43
N GLU A 80 -2.47 5.53 0.02
CA GLU A 80 -1.99 5.11 -1.31
C GLU A 80 -1.94 3.58 -1.40
N ALA A 81 -1.43 2.91 -0.37
CA ALA A 81 -1.42 1.44 -0.32
C ALA A 81 -2.85 0.85 -0.31
N PHE A 82 -3.78 1.48 0.43
CA PHE A 82 -5.19 1.09 0.42
C PHE A 82 -5.83 1.30 -0.96
N PHE A 83 -5.54 2.43 -1.61
CA PHE A 83 -6.05 2.78 -2.92
C PHE A 83 -5.55 1.79 -3.98
N GLU A 84 -4.25 1.47 -3.98
CA GLU A 84 -3.66 0.45 -4.85
C GLU A 84 -4.30 -0.93 -4.63
N ALA A 85 -4.51 -1.34 -3.37
CA ALA A 85 -5.22 -2.57 -3.06
C ALA A 85 -6.67 -2.56 -3.57
N ARG A 86 -7.33 -1.40 -3.55
CA ARG A 86 -8.70 -1.23 -4.08
C ARG A 86 -8.75 -1.33 -5.59
N GLU A 87 -7.82 -0.70 -6.30
CA GLU A 87 -7.71 -0.80 -7.77
C GLU A 87 -7.46 -2.24 -8.22
N ASN A 88 -6.66 -2.98 -7.45
CA ASN A 88 -6.35 -4.38 -7.72
C ASN A 88 -7.41 -5.39 -7.20
N ASN A 89 -8.52 -4.91 -6.60
CA ASN A 89 -9.53 -5.76 -5.94
C ASN A 89 -8.94 -6.70 -4.86
N ALA A 90 -7.86 -6.28 -4.21
CA ALA A 90 -7.10 -7.02 -3.21
C ALA A 90 -7.26 -6.44 -1.79
N VAL A 91 -8.27 -5.59 -1.54
CA VAL A 91 -8.44 -4.91 -0.24
C VAL A 91 -8.59 -5.90 0.91
N TYR A 92 -9.33 -6.99 0.74
CA TYR A 92 -9.47 -8.00 1.80
C TYR A 92 -8.11 -8.63 2.15
N ALA A 93 -7.29 -8.96 1.14
CA ALA A 93 -5.94 -9.46 1.36
C ALA A 93 -5.04 -8.40 2.04
N PHE A 94 -5.11 -7.14 1.59
CA PHE A 94 -4.42 -6.01 2.22
C PHE A 94 -4.79 -5.83 3.70
N LEU A 95 -6.07 -5.97 4.03
CA LEU A 95 -6.56 -5.90 5.42
C LEU A 95 -6.21 -7.17 6.23
N GLY A 96 -5.73 -8.23 5.59
CA GLY A 96 -5.50 -9.54 6.22
C GLY A 96 -6.80 -10.27 6.57
N LEU A 97 -7.86 -10.03 5.80
CA LEU A 97 -9.18 -10.64 5.96
C LEU A 97 -9.47 -11.63 4.84
N THR A 98 -10.26 -12.65 5.13
CA THR A 98 -10.74 -13.59 4.10
C THR A 98 -11.81 -12.89 3.25
N ALA A 99 -11.58 -12.85 1.94
CA ALA A 99 -12.54 -12.25 1.01
C ALA A 99 -13.86 -13.06 0.99
N PRO A 100 -15.04 -12.41 0.93
CA PRO A 100 -16.31 -13.12 0.88
C PRO A 100 -16.46 -13.92 -0.42
N PRO A 101 -17.14 -15.09 -0.40
CA PRO A 101 -17.32 -15.92 -1.58
C PRO A 101 -18.04 -15.14 -2.69
N GLY A 102 -17.42 -15.04 -3.88
CA GLY A 102 -17.94 -14.29 -5.03
C GLY A 102 -17.26 -12.93 -5.29
N SER A 103 -16.31 -12.53 -4.46
CA SER A 103 -15.45 -11.36 -4.73
C SER A 103 -14.41 -11.67 -5.81
N LYS A 104 -14.18 -10.72 -6.72
CA LYS A 104 -13.14 -10.83 -7.76
C LYS A 104 -11.78 -10.68 -7.09
N VAL A 105 -11.12 -11.79 -6.74
CA VAL A 105 -9.75 -11.76 -6.22
C VAL A 105 -8.82 -11.44 -7.39
N GLY A 106 -8.16 -10.28 -7.33
CA GLY A 106 -7.05 -9.98 -8.23
C GLY A 106 -5.92 -10.99 -7.97
N VAL A 107 -5.42 -11.63 -9.03
CA VAL A 107 -4.32 -12.58 -8.92
C VAL A 107 -3.07 -11.85 -8.42
N ASP A 108 -2.50 -12.31 -7.30
CA ASP A 108 -1.31 -11.74 -6.69
C ASP A 108 -0.10 -11.80 -7.65
N PHE A 109 0.36 -10.64 -8.11
CA PHE A 109 1.71 -10.47 -8.67
C PHE A 109 2.67 -10.02 -7.56
N SER A 110 2.81 -10.79 -6.49
CA SER A 110 3.91 -10.58 -5.54
C SER A 110 5.14 -11.36 -6.00
N HIS A 111 6.00 -10.72 -6.80
CA HIS A 111 7.48 -10.79 -6.81
C HIS A 111 8.05 -10.26 -8.13
N SER A 112 8.33 -8.96 -8.17
CA SER A 112 9.60 -8.35 -8.62
C SER A 112 9.33 -6.89 -8.99
N LYS A 113 9.77 -5.97 -8.13
CA LYS A 113 10.25 -4.69 -8.66
C LYS A 113 11.62 -5.00 -9.26
N PRO A 114 11.83 -5.06 -10.59
CA PRO A 114 13.17 -4.86 -11.10
C PRO A 114 13.48 -3.40 -10.79
N HIS A 115 14.32 -3.23 -9.77
CA HIS A 115 15.05 -2.00 -9.55
C HIS A 115 15.72 -1.67 -10.89
N LEU A 116 15.12 -0.75 -11.66
CA LEU A 116 15.67 -0.26 -12.91
C LEU A 116 16.91 0.56 -12.55
N TYR A 117 18.03 -0.13 -12.32
CA TYR A 117 19.33 0.50 -12.38
C TYR A 117 19.58 0.83 -13.84
N PHE A 118 19.28 2.08 -14.19
CA PHE A 118 19.74 2.72 -15.40
C PHE A 118 21.27 2.78 -15.33
N THR A 119 21.94 1.70 -15.73
CA THR A 119 23.37 1.72 -15.97
C THR A 119 23.58 2.42 -17.31
N PRO A 120 24.36 3.51 -17.38
CA PRO A 120 24.70 4.08 -18.66
C PRO A 120 25.63 3.10 -19.37
N LEU A 121 25.11 2.45 -20.42
CA LEU A 121 25.89 1.66 -21.35
C LEU A 121 26.96 2.55 -21.98
N PHE A 122 28.21 2.14 -21.81
CA PHE A 122 29.40 2.68 -22.44
C PHE A 122 29.16 3.01 -23.92
N PHE A 123 29.44 4.25 -24.29
CA PHE A 123 29.49 4.68 -25.69
C PHE A 123 30.65 3.95 -26.38
N SER A 124 30.37 3.08 -27.34
CA SER A 124 31.37 2.55 -28.29
C SER A 124 30.91 2.86 -29.72
N PRO A 125 31.68 3.60 -30.53
CA PRO A 125 31.17 4.29 -31.72
C PRO A 125 31.27 3.48 -33.02
N HIS A 126 31.35 2.14 -33.00
CA HIS A 126 31.59 1.35 -34.23
C HIS A 126 30.85 0.00 -34.25
N SER A 127 29.53 0.00 -34.51
CA SER A 127 28.88 -1.07 -35.31
C SER A 127 27.38 -0.81 -35.49
N ARG A 128 26.94 -0.67 -36.75
CA ARG A 128 25.53 -0.61 -37.17
C ARG A 128 24.99 -2.02 -37.44
N VAL A 129 24.55 -2.76 -36.41
CA VAL A 129 23.67 -3.91 -36.61
C VAL A 129 22.78 -4.09 -35.37
N PHE A 130 21.50 -3.78 -35.49
CA PHE A 130 20.49 -4.16 -34.49
C PHE A 130 19.92 -5.51 -34.89
N ARG A 131 20.22 -6.56 -34.11
CA ARG A 131 19.52 -7.84 -34.21
C ARG A 131 18.85 -8.09 -32.86
N VAL A 132 17.55 -7.83 -32.78
CA VAL A 132 16.73 -8.21 -31.63
C VAL A 132 16.51 -9.71 -31.72
N LEU A 133 17.27 -10.48 -30.95
CA LEU A 133 17.05 -11.91 -30.77
C LEU A 133 16.10 -12.11 -29.59
N TRP A 134 14.83 -12.38 -29.90
CA TRP A 134 13.88 -12.92 -28.93
C TRP A 134 14.21 -14.40 -28.70
N LEU A 135 14.74 -14.73 -27.53
CA LEU A 135 14.79 -16.11 -27.04
C LEU A 135 13.67 -16.29 -26.00
N PRO A 136 12.74 -17.24 -26.18
CA PRO A 136 11.78 -17.57 -25.15
C PRO A 136 12.49 -18.29 -24.00
N GLN A 137 12.36 -17.77 -22.78
CA GLN A 137 12.77 -18.49 -21.57
C GLN A 137 11.79 -19.64 -21.31
N SER A 138 12.08 -20.78 -21.92
CA SER A 138 11.65 -22.07 -21.41
C SER A 138 12.89 -22.93 -21.25
N ILE A 139 12.95 -23.69 -20.16
CA ILE A 139 14.01 -24.63 -19.75
C ILE A 139 15.11 -23.96 -18.92
N TYR A 140 14.97 -23.98 -17.59
CA TYR A 140 16.02 -24.40 -16.65
C TYR A 140 15.36 -24.82 -15.32
N LEU A 141 14.96 -26.09 -15.26
CA LEU A 141 14.78 -26.81 -14.01
C LEU A 141 15.07 -28.27 -14.32
N LEU A 142 16.35 -28.65 -14.20
CA LEU A 142 16.82 -29.99 -13.87
C LEU A 142 18.34 -29.93 -13.67
N VAL A 143 18.72 -30.42 -12.48
CA VAL A 143 20.06 -30.60 -11.89
C VAL A 143 20.68 -29.37 -11.24
#